data_AF-A0A0X8X029-F1
#
_entry.id   AF-A0A0X8X029-F1
#
_cell.length_a   1.000
_cell.length_b   1.000
_cell.length_c   1.000
_cell.angle_alpha   90.00
_cell.angle_beta   90.00
_cell.angle_gamma   90.00
#
_symmetry.space_group_name_H-M   'P 1'
#
loop_
_entity.id
_entity.type
_entity.pdbx_description
1 polymer ?
#
loop_
_entity_poly.entity_id
_entity_poly.type
_entity_poly.pdbx_seq_one_letter_code
_entity_poly.pdbx_strand_id
1 'polypeptide(L)'
;MEDNILNQELIANKLIDEEEEFHHLNNPADGIKPIIKKYLGVPKSADQSGNKFYFSDGDAKVEVVVITNEIIRVRLAPHSVFLDEFSYAVPKLEQRAIDFTLTEDENEFKVSTSAVNCHIRKTDFLYHFQIATTL
;
A
#
# COMPACT_ATOMS: atom_id res chain seq x y z
N MET A 1 -49.93 -3.28 -52.16
CA MET A 1 -49.92 -3.27 -50.68
C MET A 1 -48.79 -4.18 -50.30
N GLU A 2 -47.72 -3.61 -49.76
CA GLU A 2 -46.47 -4.30 -49.47
C GLU A 2 -46.63 -5.17 -48.22
N ASP A 3 -46.44 -6.47 -48.37
CA ASP A 3 -46.43 -7.40 -47.26
C ASP A 3 -45.10 -7.26 -46.49
N ASN A 4 -45.21 -6.73 -45.28
CA ASN A 4 -44.11 -6.46 -44.37
C ASN A 4 -43.63 -7.79 -43.74
N ILE A 5 -42.73 -8.50 -44.41
CA ILE A 5 -42.15 -9.75 -43.92
C ILE A 5 -41.22 -9.42 -42.76
N LEU A 6 -41.67 -9.72 -41.54
CA LEU A 6 -40.91 -9.55 -40.32
C LEU A 6 -39.66 -10.46 -40.35
N ASN A 7 -38.47 -9.86 -40.37
CA ASN A 7 -37.20 -10.55 -40.46
C ASN A 7 -36.95 -11.42 -39.21
N GLN A 8 -36.98 -12.75 -39.36
CA GLN A 8 -36.78 -13.74 -38.29
C GLN A 8 -35.41 -13.62 -37.61
N GLU A 9 -34.39 -13.08 -38.29
CA GLU A 9 -33.07 -12.82 -37.71
C GLU A 9 -33.08 -11.70 -36.67
N LEU A 10 -33.98 -10.71 -36.80
CA LEU A 10 -34.13 -9.65 -35.79
C LEU A 10 -34.76 -10.16 -34.48
N ILE A 11 -35.60 -11.20 -34.57
CA ILE A 11 -36.25 -11.80 -33.39
C ILE A 11 -35.26 -12.71 -32.67
N ALA A 12 -34.44 -13.47 -33.41
CA ALA A 12 -33.38 -14.28 -32.84
C ALA A 12 -32.32 -13.43 -32.10
N ASN A 13 -31.88 -12.31 -32.67
CA ASN A 13 -30.92 -11.42 -32.01
C ASN A 13 -31.51 -10.73 -30.77
N LYS A 14 -32.82 -10.45 -30.75
CA LYS A 14 -33.48 -9.83 -29.59
C LYS A 14 -33.75 -10.82 -28.45
N LEU A 15 -33.87 -12.12 -28.75
CA LEU A 15 -33.99 -13.18 -27.76
C LEU A 15 -32.64 -13.57 -27.13
N ILE A 16 -31.52 -13.31 -27.82
CA ILE A 16 -30.17 -13.53 -27.29
C ILE A 16 -29.77 -12.43 -26.28
N ASP A 17 -30.28 -11.20 -26.44
CA ASP A 17 -30.07 -10.09 -25.48
C ASP A 17 -30.92 -10.22 -24.20
N GLU A 18 -31.92 -11.12 -24.17
CA GLU A 18 -32.75 -11.43 -23.00
C GLU A 18 -32.43 -12.80 -22.38
N GLU A 19 -31.29 -13.41 -22.73
CA GLU A 19 -30.73 -14.45 -21.87
C GLU A 19 -30.24 -13.77 -20.60
N GLU A 20 -31.03 -13.92 -19.53
CA GLU A 20 -30.66 -13.64 -18.15
C GLU A 20 -29.16 -13.86 -17.98
N GLU A 21 -28.44 -12.80 -17.65
CA GLU A 21 -27.03 -12.79 -17.35
C GLU A 21 -26.79 -13.89 -16.31
N PHE A 22 -26.42 -15.10 -16.76
CA PHE A 22 -26.18 -16.25 -15.91
C PHE A 22 -24.92 -15.93 -15.11
N HIS A 23 -25.10 -15.21 -14.00
CA HIS A 23 -24.11 -15.02 -12.98
C HIS A 23 -23.78 -16.40 -12.44
N HIS A 24 -22.68 -16.99 -12.92
CA HIS A 24 -22.07 -18.11 -12.27
C HIS A 24 -21.74 -17.67 -10.83
N LEU A 25 -22.58 -18.05 -9.86
CA LEU A 25 -22.51 -17.73 -8.43
C LEU A 25 -21.17 -18.10 -7.74
N ASN A 26 -20.21 -18.62 -8.52
CA ASN A 26 -18.90 -19.09 -8.11
C ASN A 26 -17.76 -18.42 -8.90
N ASN A 27 -17.96 -17.26 -9.52
CA ASN A 27 -16.84 -16.50 -10.07
C ASN A 27 -15.99 -15.96 -8.90
N PRO A 28 -14.75 -16.43 -8.67
CA PRO A 28 -13.91 -15.92 -7.59
C PRO A 28 -13.54 -14.43 -7.78
N ALA A 29 -13.80 -13.87 -8.96
CA ALA A 29 -13.62 -12.46 -9.25
C ALA A 29 -14.81 -11.57 -8.84
N ASP A 30 -16.01 -12.11 -8.61
CA ASP A 30 -17.23 -11.32 -8.28
C ASP A 30 -17.21 -10.70 -6.87
N GLY A 31 -16.21 -11.03 -6.05
CA GLY A 31 -15.97 -10.42 -4.73
C GLY A 31 -14.74 -9.52 -4.66
N ILE A 32 -13.99 -9.36 -5.75
CA ILE A 32 -12.76 -8.56 -5.74
C ILE A 32 -13.16 -7.09 -5.76
N LYS A 33 -13.08 -6.45 -4.59
CA LYS A 33 -13.25 -5.00 -4.47
C LYS A 33 -12.35 -4.32 -5.51
N PRO A 34 -12.88 -3.35 -6.28
CA PRO A 34 -12.06 -2.66 -7.28
C PRO A 34 -10.83 -2.04 -6.63
N ILE A 35 -9.68 -2.13 -7.31
CA ILE A 35 -8.43 -1.53 -6.86
C ILE A 35 -8.57 -0.01 -6.99
N ILE A 36 -8.91 0.65 -5.89
CA ILE A 36 -9.05 2.11 -5.81
C ILE A 36 -7.72 2.69 -5.31
N LYS A 37 -7.14 3.62 -6.07
CA LYS A 37 -5.98 4.39 -5.61
C LYS A 37 -6.42 5.26 -4.44
N LYS A 38 -5.80 5.04 -3.28
CA LYS A 38 -6.08 5.76 -2.04
C LYS A 38 -4.76 6.24 -1.43
N TYR A 39 -4.74 7.50 -1.00
CA TYR A 39 -3.62 8.02 -0.20
C TYR A 39 -3.73 7.51 1.23
N LEU A 40 -2.60 7.46 1.92
CA LEU A 40 -2.55 7.23 3.35
C LEU A 40 -3.35 8.31 4.09
N GLY A 41 -4.03 7.92 5.17
CA GLY A 41 -4.69 8.83 6.10
C GLY A 41 -3.73 9.44 7.12
N VAL A 42 -4.22 10.06 8.18
CA VAL A 42 -3.36 10.59 9.26
C VAL A 42 -2.78 9.43 10.09
N PRO A 43 -1.46 9.35 10.31
CA PRO A 43 -0.86 8.34 11.18
C PRO A 43 -1.30 8.55 12.63
N LYS A 44 -1.79 7.49 13.27
CA LYS A 44 -2.35 7.49 14.62
C LYS A 44 -1.42 6.85 15.65
N SER A 45 -0.53 5.97 15.21
CA SER A 45 0.40 5.25 16.10
C SER A 45 1.75 5.05 15.43
N ALA A 46 2.77 4.93 16.28
CA ALA A 46 4.11 4.49 15.94
C ALA A 46 4.53 3.37 16.90
N ASP A 47 4.73 2.17 16.38
CA ASP A 47 5.20 1.02 17.15
C ASP A 47 6.65 0.70 16.76
N GLN A 48 7.49 0.37 17.74
CA GLN A 48 8.87 -0.03 17.50
C GLN A 48 9.11 -1.49 17.87
N SER A 49 9.81 -2.21 17.01
CA SER A 49 10.31 -3.56 17.26
C SER A 49 11.75 -3.68 16.75
N GLY A 50 12.71 -3.52 17.65
CA GLY A 50 14.13 -3.49 17.28
C GLY A 50 14.47 -2.30 16.39
N ASN A 51 15.00 -2.56 15.20
CA ASN A 51 15.33 -1.57 14.17
C ASN A 51 14.16 -1.29 13.19
N LYS A 52 12.96 -1.77 13.51
CA LYS A 52 11.75 -1.59 12.71
C LYS A 52 10.79 -0.66 13.40
N PHE A 53 10.21 0.25 12.63
CA PHE A 53 9.20 1.20 13.04
C PHE A 53 7.96 1.03 12.18
N TYR A 54 6.81 0.97 12.80
CA TYR A 54 5.52 0.77 12.15
C TYR A 54 4.62 1.97 12.39
N PHE A 55 4.26 2.65 11.33
CA PHE A 55 3.33 3.77 11.36
C PHE A 55 2.01 3.35 10.72
N SER A 56 0.87 3.67 11.33
CA SER A 56 -0.45 3.26 10.80
C SER A 56 -1.48 4.37 10.89
N ASP A 57 -2.35 4.46 9.89
CA ASP A 57 -3.56 5.32 9.89
C ASP A 57 -4.82 4.57 10.41
N GLY A 58 -4.66 3.28 10.73
CA GLY A 58 -5.70 2.35 11.15
C GLY A 58 -6.18 1.36 10.07
N ASP A 59 -5.88 1.62 8.79
CA ASP A 59 -6.20 0.74 7.65
C ASP A 59 -4.90 0.23 7.01
N ALA A 60 -4.04 1.17 6.61
CA ALA A 60 -2.71 0.91 6.08
C ALA A 60 -1.62 1.00 7.15
N LYS A 61 -0.50 0.36 6.88
CA LYS A 61 0.70 0.39 7.72
C LYS A 61 1.95 0.57 6.87
N VAL A 62 2.86 1.43 7.31
CA VAL A 62 4.17 1.62 6.71
C VAL A 62 5.23 1.12 7.69
N GLU A 63 6.07 0.20 7.22
CA GLU A 63 7.24 -0.30 7.93
C GLU A 63 8.47 0.47 7.45
N VAL A 64 9.20 1.07 8.39
CA VAL A 64 10.49 1.69 8.19
C VAL A 64 11.53 0.85 8.93
N VAL A 65 12.53 0.34 8.22
CA VAL A 65 13.61 -0.46 8.79
C VAL A 65 14.93 0.26 8.60
N VAL A 66 15.65 0.52 9.69
CA VAL A 66 17.01 1.05 9.65
C VAL A 66 17.98 -0.11 9.41
N ILE A 67 18.57 -0.17 8.22
CA ILE A 67 19.47 -1.27 7.82
C ILE A 67 20.93 -0.91 8.07
N THR A 68 21.31 0.33 7.76
CA THR A 68 22.60 0.96 8.10
C THR A 68 22.36 2.43 8.46
N ASN A 69 23.41 3.17 8.81
CA ASN A 69 23.30 4.62 8.99
C ASN A 69 22.78 5.34 7.73
N GLU A 70 23.00 4.78 6.53
CA GLU A 70 22.66 5.42 5.25
C GLU A 70 21.49 4.74 4.53
N ILE A 71 21.15 3.51 4.92
CA ILE A 71 20.15 2.69 4.24
C ILE A 71 18.93 2.54 5.14
N ILE A 72 17.83 3.13 4.70
CA ILE A 72 16.49 2.91 5.24
C ILE A 72 15.66 2.14 4.21
N ARG A 73 15.01 1.06 4.65
CA ARG A 73 14.04 0.31 3.84
C ARG A 73 12.63 0.74 4.24
N VAL A 74 11.79 1.03 3.26
CA VAL A 74 10.37 1.38 3.47
C VAL A 74 9.49 0.37 2.77
N ARG A 75 8.47 -0.14 3.47
CA ARG A 75 7.45 -1.03 2.92
C ARG A 75 6.07 -0.51 3.30
N LEU A 76 5.15 -0.49 2.34
CA LEU A 76 3.76 -0.09 2.53
C LEU A 76 2.86 -1.33 2.43
N ALA A 77 2.00 -1.52 3.43
CA ALA A 77 0.93 -2.52 3.44
C ALA A 77 -0.43 -1.81 3.47
N PRO A 78 -1.20 -1.79 2.37
CA PRO A 78 -2.51 -1.13 2.30
C PRO A 78 -3.55 -1.66 3.30
N HIS A 79 -3.39 -2.91 3.76
CA HIS A 79 -4.29 -3.58 4.71
C HIS A 79 -3.55 -4.00 5.99
N SER A 80 -2.47 -3.30 6.33
CA SER A 80 -1.68 -3.53 7.56
C SER A 80 -1.02 -4.92 7.70
N VAL A 81 -1.06 -5.76 6.66
CA VAL A 81 -0.43 -7.09 6.62
C VAL A 81 0.84 -7.05 5.75
N PHE A 82 1.96 -7.42 6.36
CA PHE A 82 3.23 -7.64 5.65
C PHE A 82 3.44 -9.13 5.42
N LEU A 83 3.71 -9.51 4.18
CA LEU A 83 4.20 -10.84 3.83
C LEU A 83 5.72 -10.90 3.99
N ASP A 84 6.30 -12.09 3.97
CA ASP A 84 7.75 -12.25 3.98
C ASP A 84 8.40 -11.58 2.76
N GLU A 85 9.62 -11.09 2.94
CA GLU A 85 10.38 -10.45 1.86
C GLU A 85 11.09 -11.51 1.01
N PHE A 86 10.78 -11.56 -0.29
CA PHE A 86 11.31 -12.55 -1.23
C PHE A 86 11.99 -11.93 -2.46
N SER A 87 12.60 -10.76 -2.31
CA SER A 87 13.26 -10.09 -3.45
C SER A 87 14.57 -10.78 -3.83
N TYR A 88 14.68 -11.24 -5.08
CA TYR A 88 15.92 -11.79 -5.66
C TYR A 88 17.00 -10.72 -5.87
N ALA A 89 16.60 -9.45 -5.98
CA ALA A 89 17.53 -8.35 -6.21
C ALA A 89 18.14 -7.79 -4.92
N VAL A 90 17.61 -8.18 -3.75
CA VAL A 90 18.05 -7.68 -2.46
C VAL A 90 18.86 -8.77 -1.76
N PRO A 91 20.19 -8.65 -1.68
CA PRO A 91 20.98 -9.61 -0.92
C PRO A 91 20.59 -9.56 0.56
N LYS A 92 20.82 -10.66 1.27
CA LYS A 92 20.71 -10.66 2.74
C LYS A 92 21.82 -9.76 3.28
N LEU A 93 21.42 -8.62 3.83
CA LEU A 93 22.35 -7.67 4.43
C LEU A 93 22.66 -8.11 5.86
N GLU A 94 23.94 -8.12 6.22
CA GLU A 94 24.36 -8.38 7.59
C GLU A 94 23.89 -7.23 8.49
N GLN A 95 23.21 -7.59 9.58
CA GLN A 95 22.77 -6.60 10.56
C GLN A 95 23.96 -6.20 11.43
N ARG A 96 24.31 -4.91 11.37
CA ARG A 96 25.28 -4.29 12.29
C ARG A 96 24.53 -3.56 13.40
N ALA A 97 25.14 -3.48 14.58
CA ALA A 97 24.63 -2.59 15.62
C ALA A 97 24.72 -1.15 15.12
N ILE A 98 23.58 -0.45 15.11
CA ILE A 98 23.44 0.91 14.62
C ILE A 98 22.66 1.68 15.67
N ASP A 99 23.18 2.85 16.02
CA ASP A 99 22.47 3.78 16.89
C ASP A 99 21.44 4.54 16.05
N PHE A 100 20.18 4.43 16.47
CA PHE A 100 19.08 5.16 15.87
C PHE A 100 18.09 5.58 16.96
N THR A 101 17.36 6.65 16.71
CA THR A 101 16.35 7.16 17.62
C THR A 101 15.03 7.41 16.90
N LEU A 102 13.92 7.14 17.58
CA LEU A 102 12.60 7.62 17.20
C LEU A 102 12.23 8.74 18.15
N THR A 103 11.98 9.93 17.61
CA THR A 103 11.41 11.05 18.34
C THR A 103 10.04 11.39 17.78
N GLU A 104 9.14 11.81 18.66
CA GLU A 104 7.79 12.22 18.30
C GLU A 104 7.51 13.60 18.90
N ASP A 105 6.97 14.49 18.07
CA ASP A 105 6.39 15.75 18.52
C ASP A 105 4.94 15.91 18.01
N GLU A 106 4.36 17.09 18.15
CA GLU A 106 2.98 17.34 17.75
C GLU A 106 2.76 17.26 16.22
N ASN A 107 3.80 17.49 15.42
CA ASN A 107 3.72 17.64 13.97
C ASN A 107 4.25 16.42 13.21
N GLU A 108 5.24 15.71 13.76
CA GLU A 108 5.91 14.62 13.07
C GLU A 108 6.42 13.51 13.98
N PHE A 109 6.65 12.36 13.37
CA PHE A 109 7.60 11.37 13.86
C PHE A 109 8.91 11.55 13.11
N LYS A 110 10.04 11.32 13.78
CA LYS A 110 11.35 11.38 13.16
C LYS A 110 12.19 10.19 13.57
N VAL A 111 12.63 9.42 12.58
CA VAL A 111 13.60 8.33 12.73
C VAL A 111 14.97 8.86 12.31
N SER A 112 15.92 8.91 13.24
CA SER A 112 17.24 9.49 13.05
C SER A 112 18.35 8.45 13.18
N THR A 113 19.32 8.50 12.27
CA THR A 113 20.61 7.82 12.37
C THR A 113 21.73 8.87 12.41
N SER A 114 23.00 8.44 12.44
CA SER A 114 24.13 9.37 12.32
C SER A 114 24.26 10.03 10.94
N ALA A 115 23.59 9.53 9.90
CA ALA A 115 23.76 10.01 8.53
C ALA A 115 22.46 10.45 7.84
N VAL A 116 21.29 9.95 8.26
CA VAL A 116 19.99 10.33 7.67
C VAL A 116 18.92 10.56 8.73
N ASN A 117 18.00 11.47 8.42
CA ASN A 117 16.75 11.68 9.13
C ASN A 117 15.58 11.33 8.20
N CYS A 118 14.68 10.50 8.68
CA CYS A 118 13.40 10.21 8.06
C CYS A 118 12.30 10.90 8.87
N HIS A 119 11.67 11.91 8.26
CA HIS A 119 10.59 12.69 8.84
C HIS A 119 9.25 12.15 8.32
N ILE A 120 8.30 11.90 9.21
CA ILE A 120 6.95 11.41 8.91
C ILE A 120 5.96 12.41 9.48
N ARG A 121 5.38 13.22 8.60
CA ARG A 121 4.46 14.27 9.01
C ARG A 121 3.08 13.73 9.35
N LYS A 122 2.53 14.17 10.48
CA LYS A 122 1.24 13.69 11.00
C LYS A 122 0.03 14.24 10.25
N THR A 123 0.12 15.39 9.59
CA THR A 123 -1.03 15.98 8.89
C THR A 123 -1.42 15.23 7.61
N ASP A 124 -0.46 14.61 6.94
CA ASP A 124 -0.64 14.04 5.57
C ASP A 124 0.13 12.73 5.34
N PHE A 125 0.74 12.16 6.38
CA PHE A 125 1.55 10.93 6.33
C PHE A 125 2.69 10.98 5.29
N LEU A 126 3.23 12.18 5.02
CA LEU A 126 4.30 12.36 4.06
C LEU A 126 5.66 11.98 4.67
N TYR A 127 6.43 11.20 3.91
CA TYR A 127 7.81 10.82 4.23
C TYR A 127 8.80 11.78 3.57
N HIS A 128 9.70 12.36 4.36
CA HIS A 128 10.79 13.21 3.88
C HIS A 128 12.13 12.68 4.38
N PHE A 129 13.14 12.64 3.50
CA PHE A 129 14.48 12.17 3.84
C PHE A 129 15.47 13.31 3.73
N GLN A 130 16.26 13.49 4.78
CA GLN A 130 17.28 14.52 4.86
C GLN A 130 18.60 13.90 5.34
N ILE A 131 19.74 14.42 4.84
CA ILE A 131 21.06 14.09 5.38
C ILE A 131 21.18 14.66 6.80
N ALA A 132 21.63 13.84 7.75
CA ALA A 132 21.92 14.30 9.10
C ALA A 132 23.16 15.21 9.08
N THR A 133 22.99 16.46 9.50
CA THR A 133 24.11 17.39 9.63
C THR A 133 24.62 17.32 11.06
N THR A 134 25.83 16.79 11.25
CA THR A 134 26.52 16.88 12.54
C THR A 134 27.05 18.30 12.70
N LEU A 135 26.61 19.02 13.73
CA LEU A 135 27.21 20.29 14.16
C LEU A 135 28.52 20.03 14.93
#